data_AF-A0A812FCQ8-F1
#
_entry.id   AF-A0A812FCQ8-F1
#
_cell.length_a   1.000
_cell.length_b   1.000
_cell.length_c   1.000
_cell.angle_alpha   90.00
_cell.angle_beta   90.00
_cell.angle_gamma   90.00
#
_symmetry.space_group_name_H-M   'P 1'
#
loop_
_entity.id
_entity.type
_entity.pdbx_description
1 polymer ?
#
loop_
_entity_poly.entity_id
_entity_poly.type
_entity_poly.pdbx_seq_one_letter_code
_entity_poly.pdbx_strand_id
1 'polypeptide(L)'
;MEEFVRYIDKLNSEDRMNLFHVVNVSLGEKGCELTLSIKSSEPELSSDWLISCKDCLKVNIDRTNMPAHEITIKYGIILIGSSYITGSYFKAVKLHTSHM
;
A
#
# COMPACT_ATOMS: atom_id res chain seq x y z
N MET A 1 9.67 1.86 -6.04
CA MET A 1 9.39 2.44 -4.72
C MET A 1 9.23 3.95 -4.81
N GLU A 2 10.18 4.67 -5.41
CA GLU A 2 10.09 6.14 -5.58
C GLU A 2 8.79 6.61 -6.27
N GLU A 3 8.37 5.94 -7.35
CA GLU A 3 7.11 6.24 -8.03
C GLU A 3 5.89 6.14 -7.08
N PHE A 4 5.84 5.07 -6.28
CA PHE A 4 4.78 4.86 -5.31
C PHE A 4 4.79 5.92 -4.21
N VAL A 5 5.96 6.30 -3.69
CA VAL A 5 6.08 7.39 -2.71
C VAL A 5 5.54 8.70 -3.27
N ARG A 6 5.96 9.10 -4.48
CA ARG A 6 5.46 10.32 -5.13
C ARG A 6 3.95 10.29 -5.35
N TYR A 7 3.43 9.12 -5.69
CA TYR A 7 2.00 8.94 -5.88
C TYR A 7 1.23 9.05 -4.54
N ILE A 8 1.73 8.47 -3.45
CA ILE A 8 1.14 8.64 -2.11
C ILE A 8 1.24 10.11 -1.64
N ASP A 9 2.36 10.79 -1.87
CA ASP A 9 2.51 12.21 -1.53
C ASP A 9 1.49 13.07 -2.29
N LYS A 10 1.23 12.76 -3.58
CA LYS A 10 0.17 13.41 -4.36
C LYS A 10 -1.22 13.13 -3.77
N LEU A 11 -1.52 11.88 -3.42
CA LEU A 11 -2.80 11.51 -2.80
C LEU A 11 -3.07 12.25 -1.48
N ASN A 12 -2.02 12.45 -0.68
CA ASN A 12 -2.08 13.11 0.62
C ASN A 12 -1.99 14.64 0.54
N SER A 13 -1.75 15.22 -0.65
CA SER A 13 -1.53 16.67 -0.81
C SER A 13 -2.81 17.52 -0.72
N GLU A 14 -3.98 16.88 -0.82
CA GLU A 14 -5.28 17.52 -0.70
C GLU A 14 -6.15 16.78 0.32
N ASP A 15 -7.09 17.49 0.96
CA ASP A 15 -8.10 16.92 1.85
C ASP A 15 -9.10 16.06 1.07
N ARG A 16 -8.65 14.89 0.63
CA ARG A 16 -9.41 13.92 -0.16
C ARG A 16 -9.67 12.67 0.64
N MET A 17 -10.89 12.16 0.53
CA MET A 17 -11.26 10.91 1.15
C MET A 17 -10.82 9.74 0.27
N ASN A 18 -9.61 9.24 0.52
CA ASN A 18 -9.07 8.05 -0.12
C ASN A 18 -9.34 6.81 0.74
N LEU A 19 -9.66 5.70 0.09
CA LEU A 19 -9.85 4.40 0.73
C LEU A 19 -8.72 3.46 0.31
N PHE A 20 -8.10 2.83 1.30
CA PHE A 20 -6.99 1.89 1.12
C PHE A 20 -7.42 0.50 1.55
N HIS A 21 -7.28 -0.49 0.67
CA HIS A 21 -7.57 -1.88 0.95
C HIS A 21 -6.33 -2.73 0.75
N VAL A 22 -5.98 -3.50 1.77
CA VAL A 22 -4.94 -4.52 1.67
C VAL A 22 -5.61 -5.85 1.33
N VAL A 23 -5.25 -6.42 0.18
CA VAL A 23 -5.78 -7.69 -0.33
C VAL A 23 -4.64 -8.59 -0.81
N ASN A 24 -4.95 -9.87 -1.06
CA ASN A 24 -4.00 -10.85 -1.62
C ASN A 24 -2.66 -10.92 -0.88
N VAL A 25 -2.72 -11.05 0.45
CA VAL A 25 -1.55 -11.04 1.33
C VAL A 25 -0.88 -12.41 1.34
N SER A 26 0.39 -12.43 1.01
CA SER A 26 1.29 -13.58 1.14
C SER A 26 2.41 -13.27 2.12
N LEU A 27 2.57 -14.13 3.13
CA LEU A 27 3.61 -14.01 4.16
C LEU A 27 4.55 -15.21 4.05
N GLY A 28 5.83 -14.93 3.82
CA GLY A 28 6.93 -15.89 3.92
C GLY A 28 7.80 -15.61 5.14
N GLU A 29 8.76 -16.48 5.41
CA GLU A 29 9.61 -16.44 6.61
C GLU A 29 10.38 -15.11 6.78
N LYS A 30 10.76 -14.46 5.67
CA LYS A 30 11.42 -13.14 5.63
C LYS A 30 10.83 -12.19 4.60
N GLY A 31 9.66 -12.51 4.07
CA GLY A 31 9.09 -11.79 2.93
C GLY A 31 7.61 -11.51 3.12
N CYS A 32 7.16 -10.39 2.57
CA CYS A 32 5.74 -10.08 2.49
C CYS A 32 5.44 -9.59 1.08
N GLU A 33 4.32 -10.04 0.52
CA GLU A 33 3.73 -9.49 -0.68
C GLU A 33 2.25 -9.22 -0.42
N LEU A 34 1.76 -8.08 -0.87
CA LEU A 34 0.35 -7.72 -0.80
C LEU A 34 -0.05 -6.86 -1.99
N THR A 35 -1.34 -6.85 -2.30
CA THR A 35 -1.94 -5.86 -3.19
C THR A 35 -2.57 -4.76 -2.35
N LEU A 36 -2.17 -3.53 -2.59
CA LEU A 36 -2.82 -2.34 -2.06
C LEU A 36 -3.73 -1.77 -3.15
N SER A 37 -5.04 -1.85 -2.92
CA SER A 37 -6.04 -1.21 -3.76
C SER A 37 -6.42 0.15 -3.19
N ILE A 38 -6.39 1.17 -4.03
CA ILE A 38 -6.60 2.56 -3.64
C ILE A 38 -7.75 3.11 -4.44
N LYS A 39 -8.82 3.51 -3.73
CA LYS A 39 -9.98 4.18 -4.32
C LYS A 39 -9.98 5.62 -3.87
N SER A 40 -9.87 6.52 -4.83
CA SER A 40 -9.95 7.96 -4.60
C SER A 40 -11.27 8.50 -5.13
N SER A 41 -11.73 9.61 -4.58
CA SER A 41 -12.82 10.39 -5.16
C SER A 41 -12.48 10.94 -6.56
N GLU A 42 -11.18 11.02 -6.91
CA GLU A 42 -10.70 11.28 -8.26
C GLU A 42 -10.35 9.96 -8.97
N PRO A 43 -11.14 9.51 -9.97
CA PRO A 43 -10.95 8.21 -10.62
C PRO A 43 -9.55 8.00 -11.19
N GLU A 44 -8.93 9.04 -11.75
CA GLU A 44 -7.57 9.00 -12.33
C GLU A 44 -6.47 8.72 -11.29
N LEU A 45 -6.78 8.93 -10.01
CA LEU A 45 -5.90 8.59 -8.91
C LEU A 45 -6.23 7.25 -8.29
N SER A 46 -7.32 6.58 -8.65
CA SER A 46 -7.55 5.21 -8.21
C SER A 46 -6.54 4.28 -8.87
N SER A 47 -5.93 3.39 -8.10
CA SER A 47 -4.96 2.42 -8.64
C SER A 47 -4.71 1.26 -7.70
N ASP A 48 -4.23 0.16 -8.28
CA ASP A 48 -3.78 -1.00 -7.54
C ASP A 48 -2.26 -1.09 -7.60
N TRP A 49 -1.64 -1.49 -6.50
CA TRP A 49 -0.19 -1.63 -6.36
C TRP A 49 0.16 -2.98 -5.76
N LEU A 50 1.12 -3.67 -6.37
CA LEU A 50 1.79 -4.81 -5.75
C LEU A 50 2.92 -4.28 -4.88
N ILE A 51 2.79 -4.43 -3.57
CA ILE A 51 3.82 -4.09 -2.59
C ILE A 51 4.49 -5.38 -2.16
N SER A 52 5.80 -5.46 -2.33
CA SER A 52 6.61 -6.54 -1.77
C SER A 52 7.73 -5.98 -0.90
N CYS A 53 8.09 -6.75 0.12
CA CYS A 53 9.21 -6.49 0.99
C CYS A 53 10.02 -7.78 1.12
N LYS A 54 11.33 -7.68 0.88
CA LYS A 54 12.31 -8.72 1.20
C LYS A 54 13.03 -8.36 2.49
N ASP A 55 13.36 -9.38 3.28
CA ASP A 55 13.94 -9.25 4.61
C ASP A 55 13.13 -8.31 5.51
N CYS A 56 11.81 -8.51 5.53
CA CYS A 56 10.93 -7.75 6.41
C CYS A 56 11.26 -8.05 7.87
N LEU A 57 11.40 -7.00 8.67
CA LEU A 57 11.67 -7.12 10.10
C LEU A 57 10.40 -7.46 10.89
N LYS A 58 9.27 -6.89 10.46
CA LYS A 58 7.97 -7.04 11.15
C LYS A 58 6.83 -6.74 10.20
N VAL A 59 5.77 -7.53 10.30
CA VAL A 59 4.58 -7.42 9.46
C VAL A 59 3.36 -7.61 10.35
N ASN A 60 2.40 -6.70 10.26
CA ASN A 60 1.06 -6.84 10.82
C ASN A 60 0.05 -6.45 9.76
N ILE A 61 -0.89 -7.34 9.45
CA ILE A 61 -1.92 -7.06 8.47
C ILE A 61 -3.28 -7.18 9.14
N ASP A 62 -4.00 -6.07 9.16
CA ASP A 62 -5.38 -6.02 9.62
C ASP A 62 -6.27 -6.72 8.58
N ARG A 63 -7.03 -7.73 9.03
CA ARG A 63 -7.90 -8.57 8.20
C ARG A 63 -9.38 -8.23 8.37
N THR A 64 -9.71 -7.11 9.00
CA THR A 64 -11.09 -6.67 9.25
C THR A 64 -11.90 -6.38 7.98
N ASN A 65 -11.29 -6.48 6.78
CA ASN A 65 -11.86 -6.11 5.47
C ASN A 65 -12.33 -4.64 5.38
N MET A 66 -12.19 -3.86 6.46
CA MET A 66 -12.50 -2.44 6.47
C MET A 66 -11.42 -1.67 5.71
N PRO A 67 -11.79 -0.72 4.83
CA PRO A 67 -10.82 0.18 4.25
C PRO A 67 -10.15 1.02 5.34
N ALA A 68 -8.84 1.23 5.20
CA ALA A 68 -8.16 2.29 5.90
C ALA A 68 -8.37 3.62 5.18
N HIS A 69 -8.27 4.71 5.93
CA HIS A 69 -8.36 6.09 5.42
C HIS A 69 -7.03 6.83 5.47
N GLU A 70 -5.98 6.17 5.98
CA GLU A 70 -4.66 6.76 6.12
C GLU A 70 -3.59 5.80 5.59
N ILE A 71 -2.60 6.38 4.92
CA ILE A 71 -1.39 5.71 4.50
C ILE A 71 -0.19 6.61 4.79
N THR A 72 0.88 6.02 5.31
CA THR A 72 2.14 6.74 5.58
C THR A 72 3.32 5.87 5.22
N ILE A 73 4.32 6.47 4.58
CA ILE A 73 5.59 5.82 4.24
C ILE A 73 6.72 6.62 4.89
N LYS A 74 7.40 6.05 5.89
CA LYS A 74 8.51 6.72 6.58
C LYS A 74 9.56 5.72 7.07
N TYR A 75 10.84 6.04 6.91
CA TYR A 75 11.96 5.31 7.53
C TYR A 75 11.92 3.77 7.37
N GLY A 76 11.55 3.27 6.18
CA GLY A 76 11.43 1.83 5.96
C GLY A 76 10.17 1.22 6.60
N ILE A 77 9.13 2.02 6.82
CA ILE A 77 7.84 1.60 7.34
C ILE A 77 6.76 2.02 6.35
N ILE A 78 5.87 1.09 6.01
CA ILE A 78 4.60 1.36 5.34
C ILE A 78 3.49 1.11 6.37
N LEU A 79 2.68 2.13 6.65
CA LEU A 79 1.52 2.09 7.53
C LEU A 79 0.26 2.31 6.68
N ILE A 80 -0.75 1.45 6.85
CA ILE A 80 -2.03 1.51 6.13
C ILE A 80 -3.12 1.23 7.16
N GLY A 81 -3.69 2.30 7.75
CA GLY A 81 -4.48 2.21 8.98
C GLY A 81 -3.75 1.39 10.05
N SER A 82 -4.37 0.32 10.54
CA SER A 82 -3.79 -0.59 11.54
C SER A 82 -2.77 -1.59 10.97
N SER A 83 -2.64 -1.71 9.65
CA SER A 83 -1.66 -2.58 9.01
C SER A 83 -0.30 -1.89 8.93
N TYR A 84 0.79 -2.64 9.12
CA TYR A 84 2.13 -2.12 8.94
C TYR A 84 3.12 -3.17 8.42
N ILE A 85 4.10 -2.70 7.65
CA ILE A 85 5.29 -3.46 7.26
C ILE A 85 6.52 -2.61 7.60
N THR A 86 7.49 -3.20 8.30
CA THR A 86 8.80 -2.59 8.56
C THR A 86 9.90 -3.40 7.89
N GLY A 87 10.82 -2.75 7.17
CA GLY A 87 11.93 -3.43 6.47
C GLY A 87 12.79 -2.48 5.63
N SER A 88 13.65 -3.06 4.79
CA SER A 88 14.67 -2.31 4.04
C SER A 88 14.54 -2.43 2.52
N TYR A 89 13.96 -3.53 2.02
CA TYR A 89 13.90 -3.84 0.58
C TYR A 89 12.48 -3.84 0.05
N PHE A 90 11.83 -2.68 0.13
CA PHE A 90 10.51 -2.48 -0.45
C PHE A 90 10.56 -2.33 -1.96
N LYS A 91 9.62 -2.99 -2.62
CA LYS A 91 9.27 -2.78 -4.03
C LYS A 91 7.78 -2.51 -4.11
N ALA A 92 7.43 -1.56 -4.97
CA ALA A 92 6.06 -1.24 -5.31
C ALA A 92 5.96 -1.19 -6.82
N VAL A 93 5.00 -1.90 -7.39
CA VAL A 93 4.73 -1.96 -8.84
C VAL A 93 3.26 -1.62 -9.04
N LYS A 94 2.99 -0.60 -9.85
CA LYS A 94 1.62 -0.27 -10.24
C LYS A 94 1.06 -1.41 -11.09
N LEU A 95 -0.10 -1.94 -10.70
CA LEU A 95 -0.80 -2.94 -11.47
C LEU A 95 -1.62 -2.21 -12.55
N HIS A 96 -1.44 -2.60 -13.80
CA HIS A 96 -2.32 -2.13 -14.86
C HIS A 96 -3.65 -2.86 -14.71
N THR A 97 -4.69 -2.16 -14.27
CA THR A 97 -6.06 -2.63 -14.46
C THR A 97 -6.33 -2.60 -15.95
N SER A 98 -6.29 -3.76 -16.61
CA SER A 98 -6.94 -3.95 -17.90
C SER A 98 -8.41 -3.59 -17.68
N HIS A 99 -8.85 -2.43 -18.13
CA HIS A 99 -10.26 -2.15 -18.26
C HIS A 99 -10.82 -3.20 -19.24
N MET A 100 -11.52 -4.20 -18.72
CA MET A 100 -12.49 -4.98 -19.48
C MET A 100 -13.85 -4.31 -19.34
#